data_AF-A0A0W1AK52-F1
#
_entry.id   AF-A0A0W1AK52-F1
#
_cell.length_a   1.000
_cell.length_b   1.000
_cell.length_c   1.000
_cell.angle_alpha   90.00
_cell.angle_beta   90.00
_cell.angle_gamma   90.00
#
_symmetry.space_group_name_H-M   'P 1'
#
loop_
_entity.id
_entity.type
_entity.pdbx_description
1 polymer ?
#
loop_
_entity_poly.entity_id
_entity_poly.type
_entity_poly.pdbx_seq_one_letter_code
_entity_poly.pdbx_strand_id
1 'polypeptide(L)'
;MSRENWLLIQRNKNFNVNIYRSGLVAVICSLLISSILGALIFYFYLNEPERDYYATSGITPPVKLKALLAPNEASVPLLEPDPPTDDIPRIIPQ
;
A
#
# COMPACT_ATOMS: atom_id res chain seq x y z
N MET A 1 -15.60 7.10 62.19
CA MET A 1 -15.73 7.10 60.71
C MET A 1 -17.22 7.15 60.39
N SER A 2 -17.72 8.16 59.67
CA SER A 2 -19.17 8.28 59.38
C SER A 2 -19.57 7.33 58.25
N ARG A 3 -20.83 6.87 58.26
CA ARG A 3 -21.41 6.01 57.21
C ARG A 3 -21.35 6.67 55.83
N GLU A 4 -21.49 7.99 55.79
CA GLU A 4 -21.38 8.81 54.58
C GLU A 4 -19.98 8.75 53.97
N ASN A 5 -18.93 8.90 54.80
CA ASN A 5 -17.55 8.79 54.35
C ASN A 5 -17.24 7.40 53.80
N TRP A 6 -17.80 6.34 54.40
CA TRP A 6 -17.62 4.97 53.91
C TRP A 6 -18.28 4.75 52.54
N LEU A 7 -19.52 5.24 52.33
CA LEU A 7 -20.21 5.16 51.03
C LEU A 7 -19.48 5.95 49.94
N LEU A 8 -18.93 7.11 50.28
CA LEU A 8 -18.16 7.94 49.35
C LEU A 8 -16.88 7.22 48.88
N ILE A 9 -16.14 6.60 49.82
CA ILE A 9 -14.95 5.79 49.50
C ILE A 9 -15.33 4.61 48.59
N GLN A 10 -16.42 3.91 48.90
CA GLN A 10 -16.88 2.77 48.10
C GLN A 10 -17.26 3.19 46.67
N ARG A 11 -17.98 4.30 46.51
CA ARG A 11 -18.40 4.84 45.21
C ARG A 11 -17.19 5.25 44.37
N ASN A 12 -16.23 5.96 44.95
CA ASN A 12 -15.02 6.39 44.27
C ASN A 12 -14.15 5.21 43.84
N LYS A 13 -14.06 4.16 44.67
CA LYS A 13 -13.33 2.94 44.32
C LYS A 13 -13.96 2.22 43.12
N ASN A 14 -15.28 2.08 43.11
CA ASN A 14 -16.01 1.46 42.00
C ASN A 14 -15.90 2.28 40.71
N PHE A 15 -15.97 3.61 40.79
CA PHE A 15 -15.77 4.50 39.66
C PHE A 15 -14.38 4.34 39.03
N ASN A 16 -13.33 4.36 39.85
CA ASN A 16 -11.97 4.15 39.39
C ASN A 16 -11.80 2.78 38.72
N VAL A 17 -12.26 1.69 39.37
CA VAL A 17 -12.13 0.33 38.81
C VAL A 17 -12.82 0.20 37.46
N ASN A 18 -14.03 0.75 37.32
CA ASN A 18 -14.75 0.68 36.04
C ASN A 18 -14.07 1.50 34.95
N ILE A 19 -13.57 2.70 35.26
CA ILE A 19 -12.85 3.53 34.27
C ILE A 19 -11.56 2.86 33.82
N TYR A 20 -10.76 2.32 34.75
CA TYR A 20 -9.54 1.61 34.39
C TYR A 20 -9.82 0.37 33.54
N ARG A 21 -10.89 -0.39 33.84
CA ARG A 21 -11.28 -1.55 33.03
C ARG A 21 -11.74 -1.15 31.64
N SER A 22 -12.60 -0.16 31.52
CA SER A 22 -13.07 0.33 30.22
C SER A 22 -11.93 0.94 29.39
N GLY A 23 -11.03 1.69 30.04
CA GLY A 23 -9.83 2.23 29.42
C GLY A 23 -8.88 1.14 28.93
N LEU A 24 -8.64 0.11 29.76
CA LEU A 24 -7.82 -1.04 29.39
C LEU A 24 -8.42 -1.79 28.18
N VAL A 25 -9.73 -2.03 28.18
CA VAL A 25 -10.42 -2.66 27.04
C VAL A 25 -10.27 -1.80 25.79
N ALA A 26 -10.45 -0.48 25.88
CA ALA A 26 -10.27 0.42 24.75
C ALA A 26 -8.83 0.38 24.20
N VAL A 27 -7.82 0.34 25.08
CA VAL A 27 -6.41 0.21 24.67
C VAL A 27 -6.14 -1.12 23.98
N ILE A 28 -6.63 -2.23 24.55
CA ILE A 28 -6.48 -3.56 23.94
C ILE A 28 -7.16 -3.60 22.57
N CYS A 29 -8.39 -3.09 22.46
CA CYS A 29 -9.11 -3.00 21.18
C CYS A 29 -8.34 -2.16 20.15
N SER A 30 -7.82 -0.99 20.57
CA SER A 30 -7.00 -0.13 19.70
C SER A 30 -5.74 -0.83 19.20
N LEU A 31 -5.04 -1.54 20.09
CA LEU A 31 -3.86 -2.32 19.74
C LEU A 31 -4.19 -3.43 18.74
N LEU A 32 -5.26 -4.19 18.99
CA LEU A 32 -5.73 -5.25 18.09
C LEU A 32 -6.05 -4.72 16.70
N ILE A 33 -6.82 -3.62 16.61
CA ILE A 33 -7.16 -2.99 15.33
C ILE A 33 -5.88 -2.55 14.60
N SER A 34 -4.95 -1.91 15.33
CA SER A 34 -3.68 -1.45 14.74
C SER A 34 -2.84 -2.61 14.21
N SER A 35 -2.75 -3.71 14.96
CA SER A 35 -2.05 -4.92 14.52
C SER A 35 -2.72 -5.57 13.30
N ILE A 36 -4.05 -5.63 13.26
CA ILE A 36 -4.80 -6.16 12.11
C ILE A 36 -4.56 -5.30 10.87
N LEU A 37 -4.64 -3.97 11.00
CA LEU A 37 -4.37 -3.05 9.89
C LEU A 37 -2.93 -3.21 9.38
N GLY A 38 -1.95 -3.29 10.27
CA GLY A 38 -0.56 -3.54 9.90
C GLY A 38 -0.38 -4.86 9.15
N ALA A 39 -0.99 -5.94 9.63
CA ALA A 39 -0.94 -7.24 8.98
C ALA A 39 -1.61 -7.23 7.61
N LEU A 40 -2.75 -6.53 7.45
CA LEU A 40 -3.44 -6.40 6.17
C LEU A 40 -2.60 -5.61 5.16
N ILE A 41 -2.02 -4.47 5.56
CA ILE A 41 -1.13 -3.68 4.69
C ILE A 41 0.04 -4.55 4.22
N PHE A 42 0.66 -5.28 5.14
CA PHE A 42 1.76 -6.19 4.81
C PHE A 42 1.33 -7.32 3.86
N TYR A 43 0.15 -7.90 4.10
CA TYR A 43 -0.42 -8.91 3.22
C TYR A 43 -0.67 -8.36 1.81
N PHE A 44 -1.24 -7.16 1.67
CA PHE A 44 -1.45 -6.54 0.37
C PHE A 44 -0.13 -6.27 -0.36
N TYR A 45 0.87 -5.76 0.36
CA TYR A 45 2.20 -5.51 -0.23
C TYR A 45 2.85 -6.79 -0.78
N LEU A 46 2.75 -7.91 -0.06
CA LEU A 46 3.31 -9.18 -0.52
C LEU A 46 2.55 -9.81 -1.70
N ASN A 47 1.27 -9.50 -1.87
CA ASN A 47 0.43 -10.02 -2.94
C ASN A 47 0.21 -9.00 -4.07
N GLU A 48 0.95 -7.88 -4.06
CA GLU A 48 0.88 -6.91 -5.15
C GLU A 48 1.42 -7.58 -6.43
N PRO A 49 0.62 -7.67 -7.51
CA PRO A 49 1.08 -8.25 -8.75
C PRO A 49 2.20 -7.40 -9.34
N GLU A 50 3.10 -8.05 -10.09
CA GLU A 50 4.13 -7.30 -10.82
C GLU A 50 3.47 -6.27 -11.73
N ARG A 51 3.94 -5.02 -11.64
CA ARG A 51 3.38 -3.91 -12.38
C ARG A 51 3.71 -4.06 -13.86
N ASP A 52 2.68 -4.09 -14.68
CA ASP A 52 2.85 -4.04 -16.13
C ASP A 52 3.20 -2.61 -16.58
N TYR A 53 4.22 -2.50 -17.43
CA TYR A 53 4.65 -1.24 -18.04
C TYR A 53 4.37 -1.29 -19.54
N TYR A 54 3.94 -0.16 -20.11
CA TYR A 54 3.64 -0.05 -21.54
C TYR A 54 4.30 1.19 -22.12
N ALA A 55 4.91 1.07 -23.30
CA ALA A 55 5.33 2.21 -24.10
C ALA A 55 4.21 2.61 -25.06
N THR A 56 3.91 3.91 -25.14
CA THR A 56 2.94 4.46 -26.09
C THR A 56 3.47 5.76 -26.69
N SER A 57 3.31 5.91 -28.00
CA SER A 57 3.59 7.12 -28.77
C SER A 57 2.31 7.96 -29.01
N GLY A 58 1.14 7.45 -28.60
CA GLY A 58 -0.17 8.01 -28.94
C GLY A 58 -0.64 7.73 -30.37
N ILE A 59 0.20 7.15 -31.22
CA ILE A 59 -0.11 6.83 -32.63
C ILE A 59 -0.26 5.30 -32.82
N THR A 60 0.58 4.52 -32.14
CA THR A 60 0.55 3.05 -32.18
C THR A 60 -0.10 2.45 -30.92
N PRO A 61 -0.67 1.23 -31.00
CA PRO A 61 -1.14 0.51 -29.81
C PRO A 61 -0.03 0.38 -28.75
N PRO A 62 -0.35 0.42 -27.46
CA PRO A 62 0.65 0.32 -26.40
C PRO A 62 1.40 -1.02 -26.46
N VAL A 63 2.72 -0.95 -26.43
CA VAL A 63 3.58 -2.14 -26.45
C VAL A 63 4.00 -2.48 -25.02
N LYS A 64 3.77 -3.73 -24.59
CA LYS A 64 4.14 -4.18 -23.24
C LYS A 64 5.66 -4.24 -23.10
N LEU A 65 6.19 -3.57 -22.08
CA LEU A 65 7.60 -3.54 -21.75
C LEU A 65 7.96 -4.66 -20.75
N LYS A 66 9.22 -5.07 -20.78
CA LYS A 66 9.78 -5.93 -19.74
C LYS A 66 10.02 -5.11 -18.48
N ALA A 67 9.36 -5.49 -17.38
CA ALA A 67 9.61 -4.87 -16.08
C ALA A 67 11.06 -5.11 -15.64
N LEU A 68 11.71 -4.08 -15.13
CA LEU A 68 13.03 -4.17 -14.50
C LEU A 68 12.90 -3.89 -13.00
N LEU A 69 13.80 -4.51 -12.22
CA LEU A 69 13.90 -4.30 -10.77
C LEU A 69 14.50 -2.93 -10.41
N ALA A 70 15.18 -2.28 -11.36
CA ALA A 70 15.84 -0.99 -11.20
C ALA A 70 15.58 -0.10 -12.43
N PRO A 71 15.74 1.24 -12.31
CA PRO A 71 15.68 2.14 -13.46
C PRO A 71 16.67 1.74 -14.54
N ASN A 72 16.28 1.87 -15.81
CA ASN A 72 17.19 1.64 -16.92
C ASN A 72 18.17 2.82 -17.06
N GLU A 73 19.39 2.66 -16.55
CA GLU A 73 20.47 3.63 -16.75
C GLU A 73 21.30 3.36 -18.02
N ALA A 74 20.99 2.28 -18.76
CA ALA A 74 21.67 1.99 -20.01
C ALA A 74 21.17 2.91 -21.13
N SER A 75 22.06 3.19 -22.09
CA SER A 75 21.75 3.88 -23.34
C SER A 75 20.99 3.00 -24.34
N VAL A 76 20.63 1.76 -23.95
CA VAL A 76 19.86 0.83 -24.77
C VAL A 76 18.38 0.94 -24.40
N PRO A 77 17.49 1.23 -25.37
CA PRO A 77 16.05 1.27 -25.12
C PRO A 77 15.52 -0.11 -24.72
N LEU A 78 14.47 -0.13 -23.88
CA LEU A 78 13.80 -1.35 -23.41
C LEU A 78 12.95 -2.05 -24.48
N LEU A 79 12.68 -1.36 -25.58
CA LEU A 79 11.97 -1.90 -26.73
C LEU A 79 12.94 -2.67 -27.61
N GLU A 80 12.47 -3.80 -28.15
CA GLU A 80 13.20 -4.47 -29.22
C GLU A 80 13.30 -3.54 -30.44
N PRO A 81 14.42 -3.57 -31.17
CA PRO A 81 14.56 -2.80 -32.39
C PRO A 81 13.47 -3.20 -33.39
N ASP A 82 12.92 -2.21 -34.08
CA ASP A 82 11.93 -2.45 -35.11
C ASP A 82 12.46 -3.45 -36.15
N PRO A 83 11.60 -4.33 -36.69
CA PRO A 83 12.02 -5.24 -37.75
C PRO A 83 12.59 -4.44 -38.93
N PRO A 84 13.67 -4.93 -39.57
CA PRO A 84 14.27 -4.25 -40.70
C PRO A 84 13.22 -4.07 -41.80
N THR A 85 12.81 -2.83 -42.06
CA THR A 85 11.83 -2.48 -43.10
C THR A 85 12.53 -1.99 -44.38
N ASP A 86 13.84 -2.24 -44.51
CA ASP A 86 14.69 -1.63 -45.54
C ASP A 86 14.53 -2.19 -46.96
N ASP A 87 13.62 -3.14 -47.20
CA ASP A 87 13.43 -3.73 -48.53
C ASP A 87 12.37 -3.02 -49.39
N ILE A 88 11.68 -2.00 -48.87
CA ILE A 88 10.71 -1.22 -49.66
C ILE A 88 11.32 0.14 -50.01
N PRO A 89 11.77 0.37 -51.26
CA PRO A 89 12.30 1.67 -51.66
C PRO A 89 11.21 2.73 -51.51
N ARG A 90 11.39 3.64 -50.54
CA ARG A 90 10.54 4.84 -50.41
C ARG A 90 10.85 5.76 -51.59
N ILE A 91 9.93 5.82 -52.54
CA ILE A 91 9.97 6.79 -53.63
C ILE A 91 9.65 8.16 -53.04
N ILE A 92 10.63 9.07 -53.06
CA ILE A 92 10.41 10.48 -52.72
C ILE A 92 9.95 11.18 -54.02
N PRO A 93 8.70 11.68 -54.11
CA PRO A 93 8.27 12.43 -55.29
C PRO A 93 9.06 13.73 -55.42
N GLN A 94 9.49 14.05 -56.65
CA GLN A 94 10.13 15.31 -57.02
C GLN A 94 9.10 16.41 -57.27
#